data_AF-A0A496YMK2-F1
#
_entry.id   AF-A0A496YMK2-F1
#
_cell.length_a   1.000
_cell.length_b   1.000
_cell.length_c   1.000
_cell.angle_alpha   90.00
_cell.angle_beta   90.00
_cell.angle_gamma   90.00
#
_symmetry.space_group_name_H-M   'P 1'
#
loop_
_entity.id
_entity.type
_entity.pdbx_description
1 polymer ?
#
loop_
_entity_poly.entity_id
_entity_poly.type
_entity_poly.pdbx_seq_one_letter_code
_entity_poly.pdbx_strand_id
1 'polypeptide(L)' 'MVVEDTGVGISEDDLPHVFKKFYRSDKSRSLPGSGLGLGLVKAIVRAHGGNISVDSVLGKGTTFTVSLPKRPHLMD' A
#
# COMPACT_ATOMS: atom_id res chain seq x y z
N MET A 1 10.18 7.50 -3.08
CA MET A 1 9.07 8.08 -3.87
C MET A 1 7.85 8.12 -2.98
N VAL A 2 7.12 9.23 -3.01
CA VAL A 2 5.90 9.44 -2.22
C VAL A 2 4.73 9.65 -3.19
N VAL A 3 3.58 9.06 -2.87
CA VAL A 3 2.31 9.26 -3.61
C VAL A 3 1.24 9.63 -2.58
N GLU A 4 0.57 10.75 -2.81
CA GLU A 4 -0.40 11.35 -1.90
C GLU A 4 -1.75 11.52 -2.60
N ASP A 5 -2.83 11.27 -1.87
CA ASP A 5 -4.20 11.58 -2.28
C ASP A 5 -4.93 12.38 -1.19
N THR A 6 -6.00 13.05 -1.59
CA THR A 6 -6.91 13.79 -0.70
C THR A 6 -8.26 13.09 -0.56
N GLY A 7 -8.28 11.77 -0.70
CA GLY A 7 -9.47 10.94 -0.66
C GLY A 7 -10.00 10.71 0.75
N VAL A 8 -10.85 9.69 0.89
CA VAL A 8 -11.54 9.38 2.16
C VAL A 8 -10.62 8.87 3.28
N GLY A 9 -9.35 8.55 2.97
CA GLY A 9 -8.42 7.92 3.90
C GLY A 9 -8.80 6.47 4.26
N ILE A 10 -8.05 5.89 5.19
CA ILE A 10 -8.14 4.51 5.65
C ILE A 10 -8.30 4.52 7.18
N SER A 11 -9.17 3.67 7.73
CA SER A 11 -9.32 3.56 9.19
C SER A 11 -8.09 2.93 9.83
N GLU A 12 -7.86 3.26 11.11
CA GLU A 12 -6.79 2.65 11.89
C GLU A 12 -6.91 1.12 11.96
N ASP A 13 -8.14 0.60 12.00
CA ASP A 13 -8.42 -0.84 12.01
C ASP A 13 -8.07 -1.54 10.67
N ASP A 14 -8.21 -0.83 9.55
CA ASP A 14 -7.94 -1.39 8.23
C ASP A 14 -6.45 -1.29 7.85
N LEU A 15 -5.72 -0.30 8.38
CA LEU A 15 -4.30 -0.03 8.07
C LEU A 15 -3.40 -1.28 8.18
N PRO A 16 -3.49 -2.12 9.23
CA PRO A 16 -2.71 -3.35 9.34
C PRO A 16 -3.00 -4.39 8.25
N HIS A 17 -4.02 -4.19 7.42
CA HIS A 17 -4.53 -5.17 6.48
C HIS A 17 -4.45 -4.73 5.02
N VAL A 18 -4.18 -3.45 4.73
CA VAL A 18 -4.21 -2.89 3.36
C VAL A 18 -3.27 -3.60 2.38
N PHE A 19 -2.20 -4.22 2.86
CA PHE A 19 -1.26 -4.98 2.04
C PHE A 19 -1.57 -6.48 1.95
N LYS A 20 -2.61 -6.97 2.61
CA LYS A 20 -3.05 -8.38 2.51
C LYS A 20 -3.76 -8.58 1.17
N LYS A 21 -3.33 -9.57 0.40
CA LYS A 21 -4.01 -9.94 -0.85
C LYS A 21 -5.46 -10.32 -0.56
N PHE A 22 -6.36 -9.88 -1.43
CA PHE A 22 -7.81 -10.11 -1.32
C PHE A 22 -8.50 -9.41 -0.15
N TYR A 23 -7.76 -8.69 0.70
CA TYR A 23 -8.39 -7.90 1.76
C TYR A 23 -9.10 -6.70 1.15
N ARG A 24 -10.34 -6.50 1.61
CA ARG A 24 -11.19 -5.36 1.26
C ARG A 24 -11.93 -4.94 2.52
N SER A 25 -11.75 -3.69 2.93
CA SER A 25 -12.51 -3.12 4.04
C SER A 25 -14.00 -3.14 3.73
N ASP A 26 -14.85 -3.23 4.75
CA ASP A 26 -16.30 -3.31 4.55
C ASP A 26 -16.85 -2.12 3.76
N LYS A 27 -16.32 -0.92 4.02
CA LYS A 27 -16.65 0.32 3.29
C LYS A 27 -16.27 0.29 1.81
N SER A 28 -15.27 -0.52 1.43
CA SER A 28 -14.82 -0.64 0.04
C SER A 28 -15.54 -1.74 -0.74
N ARG A 29 -16.26 -2.67 -0.08
CA ARG A 29 -16.83 -3.87 -0.72
C ARG A 29 -17.89 -3.58 -1.78
N SER A 30 -18.58 -2.45 -1.67
CA SER A 30 -19.58 -1.99 -2.63
C SER A 30 -18.98 -1.44 -3.93
N LEU A 31 -17.67 -1.13 -3.96
CA LEU A 31 -16.97 -0.67 -5.15
C LEU A 31 -16.42 -1.85 -5.98
N PRO A 32 -16.16 -1.70 -7.28
CA PRO A 32 -15.41 -2.72 -8.03
C PRO A 32 -13.97 -2.85 -7.52
N GLY A 33 -13.47 -4.08 -7.35
CA GLY A 33 -12.07 -4.33 -6.98
C GLY A 33 -11.81 -5.71 -6.37
N SER A 34 -10.63 -6.28 -6.60
CA SER A 34 -10.25 -7.61 -6.10
C SER A 34 -9.45 -7.59 -4.79
N GLY A 35 -9.01 -6.41 -4.33
CA GLY A 35 -8.10 -6.31 -3.17
C GLY A 35 -6.69 -6.84 -3.44
N LEU A 36 -6.26 -6.93 -4.71
CA LEU A 36 -4.93 -7.44 -5.08
C LEU A 36 -3.85 -6.38 -5.21
N GLY A 37 -4.22 -5.13 -5.56
CA GLY A 37 -3.29 -4.08 -5.97
C GLY A 37 -2.15 -3.85 -4.98
N LEU A 38 -2.47 -3.44 -3.75
CA LEU A 38 -1.46 -3.14 -2.73
C LEU A 38 -0.64 -4.36 -2.30
N GLY A 39 -1.25 -5.54 -2.27
CA GLY A 39 -0.52 -6.79 -2.02
C GLY A 39 0.52 -7.10 -3.10
N LEU A 40 0.20 -6.81 -4.37
CA LEU A 40 1.16 -6.93 -5.48
C LEU A 40 2.25 -5.85 -5.42
N VAL A 41 1.89 -4.60 -5.12
CA VAL A 41 2.87 -3.52 -4.94
C VAL A 41 3.88 -3.88 -3.85
N LYS A 42 3.42 -4.37 -2.69
CA LYS A 42 4.33 -4.82 -1.62
C LYS A 42 5.26 -5.94 -2.10
N ALA A 43 4.75 -6.92 -2.86
CA ALA A 43 5.58 -7.99 -3.40
C ALA A 43 6.64 -7.45 -4.39
N ILE A 44 6.27 -6.56 -5.31
CA ILE A 44 7.18 -5.95 -6.28
C ILE A 44 8.26 -5.13 -5.56
N VAL A 45 7.87 -4.25 -4.65
CA VAL A 45 8.82 -3.42 -3.88
C VAL A 45 9.81 -4.30 -3.12
N ARG A 46 9.33 -5.39 -2.51
CA ARG A 46 10.20 -6.35 -1.79
C ARG A 46 11.13 -7.12 -2.70
N ALA A 47 10.68 -7.52 -3.89
CA ALA A 47 11.53 -8.17 -4.89
C ALA A 47 12.69 -7.26 -5.35
N HIS A 48 12.50 -5.93 -5.27
CA HIS A 48 13.55 -4.94 -5.55
C HIS A 48 14.38 -4.57 -4.31
N GLY A 49 14.28 -5.32 -3.21
CA GLY A 49 14.98 -5.04 -1.96
C GLY A 49 14.48 -3.80 -1.21
N GLY A 50 13.31 -3.29 -1.57
CA GLY A 50 12.74 -2.08 -1.02
C GLY A 50 11.79 -2.28 0.15
N ASN A 51 11.21 -1.16 0.59
CA ASN A 51 10.13 -1.11 1.55
C ASN A 51 9.01 -0.15 1.08
N ILE A 52 7.78 -0.47 1.46
CA ILE A 52 6.61 0.39 1.29
C ILE A 52 5.94 0.60 2.66
N SER A 53 5.58 1.85 2.96
CA SER A 53 4.77 2.24 4.12
C SER A 53 3.54 3.02 3.67
N VAL A 54 2.58 3.14 4.58
CA VAL A 54 1.34 3.90 4.40
C VAL A 54 1.07 4.70 5.66
N ASP A 55 0.71 5.95 5.47
CA ASP A 55 0.19 6.85 6.50
C ASP A 55 -1.15 7.37 6.00
N SER A 56 -2.20 7.25 6.80
CA SER A 56 -3.55 7.64 6.38
C SER A 56 -4.35 8.17 7.56
N VAL A 57 -5.19 9.15 7.28
CA VAL A 57 -6.17 9.65 8.25
C VAL A 57 -7.53 9.69 7.59
N LEU A 58 -8.52 9.06 8.21
CA LEU A 58 -9.91 9.11 7.75
C LEU A 58 -10.36 10.55 7.53
N GLY A 59 -10.93 10.81 6.36
CA GLY A 59 -11.42 12.12 5.94
C GLY A 59 -10.34 13.13 5.50
N LYS A 60 -9.06 12.77 5.53
CA LYS A 60 -7.96 13.66 5.11
C LYS A 60 -7.20 13.16 3.89
N GLY A 61 -7.10 11.84 3.71
CA GLY A 61 -6.40 11.23 2.58
C GLY A 61 -5.36 10.20 3.01
N THR A 62 -4.56 9.75 2.05
CA THR A 62 -3.55 8.70 2.25
C THR A 62 -2.24 9.08 1.58
N THR A 63 -1.14 8.72 2.22
CA THR A 63 0.22 8.82 1.68
C THR A 63 0.86 7.43 1.66
N PHE A 64 1.32 7.01 0.50
CA PHE A 64 2.16 5.81 0.34
C PHE A 64 3.60 6.22 0.07
N THR A 65 4.53 5.63 0.82
CA THR A 65 5.97 5.90 0.66
C THR A 65 6.69 4.63 0.25
N VAL A 66 7.35 4.68 -0.91
CA VAL A 66 8.22 3.60 -1.42
C VAL A 66 9.68 4.01 -1.31
N SER A 67 10.48 3.14 -0.72
CA SER A 67 11.94 3.26 -0.62
C SER A 67 12.59 2.07 -1.31
N LEU A 68 13.58 2.34 -2.16
CA LEU A 68 14.36 1.34 -2.88
C LEU A 68 15.85 1.54 -2.59
N PRO A 69 16.66 0.48 -2.55
CA PRO A 69 18.10 0.60 -2.41
C PRO A 69 18.71 1.31 -3.64
N LYS A 70 19.76 2.10 -3.41
CA LYS A 70 20.42 2.90 -4.45
C LYS A 70 21.23 2.07 -5.45
N ARG A 71 21.55 0.83 -5.11
CA ARG A 71 22.20 -0.16 -5.98
C ARG A 71 21.37 -1.44 -5.94
N PRO A 72 21.08 -2.07 -7.08
CA PRO A 72 20.51 -3.41 -7.08
C PRO A 72 21.47 -4.36 -6.34
N HIS A 73 20.93 -5.30 -5.57
CA HIS A 73 21.71 -6.47 -5.22
C HIS A 73 22.03 -7.19 -6.53
N LEU A 74 23.29 -7.14 -6.99
CA LEU A 74 23.79 -8.17 -7.89
C LEU A 74 23.63 -9.48 -7.12
N MET A 75 22.86 -10.41 -7.68
CA MET A 75 22.84 -11.77 -7.18
C MET A 75 24.22 -12.36 -7.51
N ASP A 76 24.94 -12.80 -6.48
CA ASP A 76 25.99 -13.81 -6.62
C ASP A 76 25.35 -15.18 -6.91
#